data_AF-A0A930ZJP5-F1
#
_entry.id   AF-A0A930ZJP5-F1
#
_cell.length_a   1.000
_cell.length_b   1.000
_cell.length_c   1.000
_cell.angle_alpha   90.00
_cell.angle_beta   90.00
_cell.angle_gamma   90.00
#
_symmetry.space_group_name_H-M   'P 1'
#
loop_
_entity.id
_entity.type
_entity.pdbx_description
1 polymer ?
#
loop_
_entity_poly.entity_id
_entity_poly.type
_entity_poly.pdbx_seq_one_letter_code
_entity_poly.pdbx_strand_id
1 'polypeptide(L)'
;MEKKDNKTIKSNGQGATPFAQTYFHGTKADLKIGDLIEVGFNSNYGQQENAKYIFLTGTLDAAIWGPELAFNDGRERIYLVEPTSEIENDPDLTDKKYLGNPTQSFRSTQPFRVVGEVTVWQGHPAEQVKTMKEHLKKLQEQGINSLND
;
A
#
# COMPACT_ATOMS: atom_id res chain seq x y z
N MET A 1 -21.80 14.67 -33.93
CA MET A 1 -20.52 15.39 -33.72
C MET A 1 -20.06 15.10 -32.29
N GLU A 2 -18.92 14.53 -31.97
CA GLU A 2 -17.84 13.87 -32.69
C GLU A 2 -17.15 13.04 -31.58
N LYS A 3 -17.07 11.71 -31.71
CA LYS A 3 -16.22 10.90 -30.83
C LYS A 3 -14.79 11.12 -31.32
N LYS A 4 -13.93 11.69 -30.48
CA LYS A 4 -12.49 11.74 -30.77
C LYS A 4 -11.81 10.56 -30.09
N ASP A 5 -11.45 9.62 -30.95
CA ASP A 5 -10.61 8.47 -30.65
C ASP A 5 -9.26 8.93 -30.08
N ASN A 6 -8.98 8.51 -28.84
CA ASN A 6 -7.64 8.61 -28.27
C ASN A 6 -6.73 7.59 -28.97
N LYS A 7 -6.11 8.02 -30.07
CA LYS A 7 -5.01 7.30 -30.71
C LYS A 7 -3.87 7.11 -29.70
N THR A 8 -3.62 5.86 -29.34
CA THR A 8 -2.42 5.43 -28.62
C THR A 8 -1.19 5.77 -29.46
N ILE A 9 -0.45 6.81 -29.05
CA ILE A 9 0.84 7.14 -29.67
C ILE A 9 1.84 6.10 -29.18
N LYS A 10 2.22 5.15 -30.04
CA LYS A 10 3.39 4.29 -29.82
C LYS A 10 4.63 5.16 -29.98
N SER A 11 5.24 5.58 -28.87
CA SER A 11 6.55 6.23 -28.89
C SER A 11 7.64 5.18 -29.14
N ASN A 12 8.38 5.34 -30.24
CA ASN A 12 9.66 4.66 -30.41
C ASN A 12 10.61 5.21 -29.33
N GLY A 13 11.02 4.36 -28.39
CA GLY A 13 11.68 4.72 -27.12
C GLY A 13 13.06 5.39 -27.22
N GLN A 14 13.15 6.57 -27.81
CA GLN A 14 14.37 7.39 -27.93
C GLN A 14 14.19 8.83 -27.41
N GLY A 15 13.27 9.04 -26.48
CA GLY A 15 13.07 10.34 -25.80
C GLY A 15 13.21 10.21 -24.29
N ALA A 16 13.54 11.32 -23.61
CA ALA A 16 13.45 11.39 -22.16
C ALA A 16 12.00 11.09 -21.73
N THR A 17 11.82 10.07 -20.90
CA THR A 17 10.51 9.72 -20.33
C THR A 17 10.39 10.34 -18.94
N PRO A 18 9.19 10.82 -18.54
CA PRO A 18 8.94 11.19 -17.16
C PRO A 18 9.26 10.04 -16.20
N PHE A 19 9.64 10.39 -14.97
CA PHE A 19 9.76 9.40 -13.90
C PHE A 19 8.38 8.77 -13.64
N ALA A 20 8.33 7.44 -13.56
CA ALA A 20 7.08 6.74 -13.29
C ALA A 20 6.60 7.10 -11.89
N GLN A 21 5.28 7.27 -11.72
CA GLN A 21 4.71 7.53 -10.40
C GLN A 21 5.02 6.34 -9.49
N THR A 22 5.68 6.61 -8.37
CA THR A 22 6.03 5.63 -7.34
C THR A 22 5.23 5.88 -6.08
N TYR A 23 4.99 4.82 -5.32
CA TYR A 23 4.27 4.84 -4.05
C TYR A 23 5.07 4.11 -2.97
N PHE A 24 4.61 4.23 -1.72
CA PHE A 24 5.18 3.51 -0.60
C PHE A 24 4.39 2.24 -0.29
N HIS A 25 5.11 1.18 0.02
CA HIS A 25 4.55 -0.06 0.57
C HIS A 25 5.30 -0.40 1.87
N GLY A 26 4.59 -0.27 3.00
CA GLY A 26 5.11 -0.67 4.29
C GLY A 26 4.87 -2.15 4.57
N THR A 27 5.92 -2.89 4.90
CA THR A 27 5.83 -4.32 5.23
C THR A 27 6.97 -4.78 6.11
N LYS A 28 6.84 -5.97 6.69
CA LYS A 28 7.92 -6.67 7.36
C LYS A 28 8.60 -7.74 6.50
N ALA A 29 8.17 -7.89 5.24
CA ALA A 29 8.81 -8.77 4.27
C ALA A 29 10.22 -8.29 3.88
N ASP A 30 11.16 -9.22 3.76
CA ASP A 30 12.52 -8.96 3.27
C ASP A 30 12.54 -9.10 1.73
N LEU A 31 12.44 -7.97 1.04
CA LEU A 31 12.32 -7.85 -0.41
C LEU A 31 13.53 -7.13 -0.99
N LYS A 32 13.80 -7.40 -2.26
CA LYS A 32 14.88 -6.79 -3.03
C LYS A 32 14.30 -5.95 -4.17
N ILE A 33 15.10 -5.01 -4.65
CA ILE A 33 14.78 -4.27 -5.88
C ILE A 33 14.57 -5.26 -7.02
N GLY A 34 13.47 -5.11 -7.74
CA GLY A 34 13.03 -6.01 -8.81
C GLY A 34 12.01 -7.06 -8.38
N ASP A 35 11.87 -7.34 -7.06
CA ASP A 35 10.87 -8.28 -6.57
C ASP A 35 9.44 -7.77 -6.84
N LEU A 36 8.51 -8.72 -6.98
CA LEU A 36 7.08 -8.46 -7.09
C LEU A 36 6.40 -8.74 -5.76
N ILE A 37 5.60 -7.78 -5.30
CA ILE A 37 4.71 -7.93 -4.16
C ILE A 37 3.38 -8.41 -4.68
N GLU A 38 2.95 -9.61 -4.28
CA GLU A 38 1.75 -10.28 -4.77
C GLU A 38 0.76 -10.56 -3.63
N VAL A 39 -0.49 -10.80 -3.99
CA VAL A 39 -1.53 -11.26 -3.06
C VAL A 39 -1.14 -12.59 -2.41
N GLY A 40 -1.60 -12.83 -1.18
CA GLY A 40 -1.41 -14.11 -0.49
C GLY A 40 -0.03 -14.38 0.14
N PHE A 41 1.02 -13.60 -0.17
CA PHE A 41 2.34 -13.73 0.47
C PHE A 41 2.61 -12.60 1.46
N ASN A 42 3.09 -12.93 2.66
CA ASN A 42 3.64 -11.99 3.65
C ASN A 42 2.74 -10.79 4.00
N SER A 43 1.42 -10.97 4.07
CA SER A 43 0.54 -9.88 4.50
C SER A 43 0.87 -9.45 5.94
N ASN A 44 0.83 -8.14 6.18
CA ASN A 44 1.06 -7.57 7.50
C ASN A 44 0.09 -8.13 8.55
N TYR A 45 -1.08 -8.62 8.13
CA TYR A 45 -2.18 -8.96 9.03
C TYR A 45 -2.27 -10.43 9.46
N GLY A 46 -1.22 -11.26 9.29
CA GLY A 46 -1.03 -12.54 10.00
C GLY A 46 -2.26 -13.48 10.06
N GLN A 47 -2.25 -14.53 9.22
CA GLN A 47 -3.36 -15.48 8.92
C GLN A 47 -4.34 -15.03 7.84
N GLN A 48 -3.84 -14.52 6.71
CA GLN A 48 -4.64 -14.52 5.48
C GLN A 48 -3.86 -15.18 4.35
N GLU A 49 -3.94 -16.51 4.27
CA GLU A 49 -3.74 -17.26 3.02
C GLU A 49 -4.68 -16.77 1.89
N ASN A 50 -5.60 -15.83 2.18
CA ASN A 50 -6.64 -15.30 1.30
C ASN A 50 -6.61 -13.77 1.14
N ALA A 51 -5.51 -13.07 1.44
CA ALA A 51 -5.46 -11.62 1.27
C ALA A 51 -5.73 -11.24 -0.20
N LYS A 52 -6.87 -10.60 -0.47
CA LYS A 52 -7.34 -10.30 -1.84
C LYS A 52 -6.61 -9.12 -2.48
N TYR A 53 -6.04 -8.24 -1.68
CA TYR A 53 -5.46 -6.99 -2.13
C TYR A 53 -4.05 -6.77 -1.55
N ILE A 54 -3.25 -6.04 -2.31
CA ILE A 54 -1.97 -5.48 -1.91
C ILE A 54 -2.18 -3.97 -1.75
N PHE A 55 -1.59 -3.38 -0.72
CA PHE A 55 -1.79 -1.98 -0.37
C PHE A 55 -0.58 -1.13 -0.70
N LEU A 56 -0.81 0.12 -1.09
CA LEU A 56 0.23 1.12 -1.30
C LEU A 56 -0.31 2.50 -0.94
N THR A 57 0.57 3.46 -0.75
CA THR A 57 0.15 4.83 -0.41
C THR A 57 1.07 5.89 -0.98
N GLY A 58 0.49 7.06 -1.28
CA GLY A 58 1.22 8.27 -1.67
C GLY A 58 1.83 9.03 -0.48
N THR A 59 1.61 8.61 0.77
CA THR A 59 2.14 9.30 1.96
C THR A 59 2.99 8.39 2.83
N LEU A 60 4.13 8.91 3.30
CA LEU A 60 5.07 8.14 4.13
C LEU A 60 4.46 7.77 5.48
N ASP A 61 3.69 8.67 6.09
CA ASP A 61 3.00 8.43 7.38
C ASP A 61 2.07 7.20 7.31
N ALA A 62 1.24 7.11 6.28
CA ALA A 62 0.38 5.95 6.05
C ALA A 62 1.19 4.67 5.79
N ALA A 63 2.35 4.78 5.13
CA ALA A 63 3.20 3.64 4.84
C ALA A 63 3.84 3.06 6.11
N ILE A 64 4.21 3.92 7.06
CA ILE A 64 4.81 3.53 8.34
C ILE A 64 3.85 2.65 9.16
N TRP A 65 2.54 2.92 9.11
CA TRP A 65 1.54 2.12 9.81
C TRP A 65 1.52 0.66 9.37
N GLY A 66 1.82 0.37 8.09
CA GLY A 66 1.83 -0.98 7.53
C GLY A 66 2.64 -1.98 8.37
N PRO A 67 3.97 -1.81 8.49
CA PRO A 67 4.82 -2.71 9.26
C PRO A 67 4.59 -2.57 10.78
N GLU A 68 4.30 -1.37 11.30
CA GLU A 68 4.11 -1.17 12.74
C GLU A 68 2.88 -1.94 13.27
N LEU A 69 1.81 -1.98 12.49
CA LEU A 69 0.57 -2.71 12.81
C LEU A 69 0.64 -4.19 12.42
N ALA A 70 1.67 -4.61 11.69
CA ALA A 70 1.82 -5.99 11.27
C ALA A 70 2.04 -6.95 12.45
N PHE A 71 1.40 -8.13 12.40
CA PHE A 71 1.46 -9.14 13.47
C PHE A 71 2.75 -9.94 13.52
N ASN A 72 3.53 -9.99 12.44
CA ASN A 72 4.76 -10.78 12.41
C ASN A 72 5.93 -10.02 13.09
N ASP A 73 6.94 -10.76 13.54
CA ASP A 73 8.13 -10.21 14.23
C ASP A 73 9.26 -9.82 13.24
N GLY A 74 8.94 -9.69 11.96
CA GLY A 74 9.90 -9.27 10.95
C GLY A 74 10.38 -7.83 11.15
N ARG A 75 11.52 -7.49 10.53
CA ARG A 75 12.03 -6.13 10.53
C ARG A 75 11.09 -5.23 9.75
N GLU A 76 10.73 -4.09 10.33
CA GLU A 76 9.90 -3.07 9.68
C GLU A 76 10.65 -2.42 8.52
N ARG A 77 9.99 -2.34 7.35
CA ARG A 77 10.56 -1.82 6.11
C ARG A 77 9.52 -1.03 5.32
N ILE A 78 10.01 -0.09 4.51
CA ILE A 78 9.18 0.72 3.61
C ILE A 78 9.83 0.68 2.24
N TYR A 79 9.13 0.12 1.26
CA TYR A 79 9.59 0.04 -0.11
C TYR A 79 8.96 1.11 -0.98
N LEU A 80 9.74 1.58 -1.94
CA LEU A 80 9.26 2.32 -3.10
C LEU A 80 8.77 1.31 -4.13
N VAL A 81 7.52 1.44 -4.57
CA VAL A 81 6.89 0.49 -5.48
C VAL A 81 6.18 1.15 -6.66
N GLU A 82 6.25 0.48 -7.80
CA GLU A 82 5.48 0.82 -9.00
C GLU A 82 4.35 -0.20 -9.20
N PRO A 83 3.09 0.25 -9.33
CA PRO A 83 2.01 -0.66 -9.63
C PRO A 83 2.12 -1.19 -11.07
N THR A 84 1.83 -2.48 -11.25
CA THR A 84 1.86 -3.11 -12.59
C THR A 84 0.56 -2.92 -13.38
N SER A 85 -0.49 -2.42 -12.73
CA SER A 85 -1.80 -2.14 -13.31
C SER A 85 -2.46 -0.96 -12.58
N GLU A 86 -3.72 -0.68 -12.89
CA GLU A 86 -4.52 0.32 -12.18
C GLU A 86 -4.68 -0.05 -10.69
N ILE A 87 -4.76 1.00 -9.87
CA ILE A 87 -4.98 0.94 -8.42
C ILE A 87 -6.28 1.64 -8.10
N GLU A 88 -6.95 1.23 -7.02
CA GLU A 88 -8.18 1.84 -6.55
C GLU A 88 -8.03 2.37 -5.12
N ASN A 89 -8.86 3.35 -4.74
CA ASN A 89 -8.86 3.88 -3.38
C ASN A 89 -9.13 2.77 -2.36
N ASP A 90 -8.40 2.77 -1.25
CA ASP A 90 -8.68 1.88 -0.12
C ASP A 90 -10.01 2.30 0.54
N PRO A 91 -11.04 1.44 0.51
CA PRO A 91 -12.34 1.77 1.08
C PRO A 91 -12.32 1.85 2.59
N ASP A 92 -11.31 1.34 3.31
CA ASP A 92 -11.22 1.52 4.77
C ASP A 92 -10.70 2.90 5.17
N LEU A 93 -10.04 3.60 4.25
CA LEU A 93 -9.35 4.87 4.52
C LEU A 93 -9.92 6.05 3.71
N THR A 94 -10.75 5.79 2.71
CA THR A 94 -11.37 6.80 1.84
C THR A 94 -12.81 7.08 2.25
N ASP A 95 -13.17 8.36 2.31
CA ASP A 95 -14.53 8.83 2.66
C ASP A 95 -15.07 8.25 3.97
N LYS A 96 -14.18 8.01 4.94
CA LYS A 96 -14.52 7.58 6.30
C LYS A 96 -14.55 8.76 7.25
N LYS A 97 -13.44 8.98 7.96
CA LYS A 97 -13.31 10.06 8.94
C LYS A 97 -13.22 11.44 8.27
N TYR A 98 -12.66 11.48 7.06
CA TYR A 98 -12.46 12.70 6.27
C TYR A 98 -12.95 12.47 4.84
N LEU A 99 -13.38 13.54 4.18
CA LEU A 99 -13.80 13.51 2.78
C LEU A 99 -12.60 13.26 1.86
N GLY A 100 -12.78 12.40 0.87
CA GLY A 100 -11.76 11.99 -0.09
C GLY A 100 -10.74 11.00 0.50
N ASN A 101 -9.54 10.99 -0.09
CA ASN A 101 -8.44 10.09 0.26
C ASN A 101 -7.19 10.89 0.70
N PRO A 102 -7.22 11.54 1.88
CA PRO A 102 -6.13 12.42 2.32
C PRO A 102 -4.81 11.68 2.58
N THR A 103 -4.88 10.41 2.98
CA THR A 103 -3.71 9.54 3.17
C THR A 103 -3.18 8.99 1.84
N GLN A 104 -3.89 9.23 0.73
CA GLN A 104 -3.59 8.66 -0.58
C GLN A 104 -3.36 7.15 -0.51
N SER A 105 -4.24 6.44 0.19
CA SER A 105 -4.14 5.00 0.39
C SER A 105 -4.92 4.26 -0.69
N PHE A 106 -4.27 3.28 -1.30
CA PHE A 106 -4.81 2.54 -2.42
C PHE A 106 -4.59 1.04 -2.23
N ARG A 107 -5.32 0.27 -3.04
CA ARG A 107 -5.20 -1.18 -3.10
C ARG A 107 -5.24 -1.67 -4.55
N SER A 108 -4.70 -2.86 -4.79
CA SER A 108 -4.82 -3.56 -6.07
C SER A 108 -4.76 -5.07 -5.86
N THR A 109 -5.33 -5.82 -6.80
CA THR A 109 -5.15 -7.28 -6.90
C THR A 109 -3.94 -7.65 -7.76
N GLN A 110 -3.37 -6.66 -8.48
CA GLN A 110 -2.22 -6.87 -9.37
C GLN A 110 -0.91 -6.54 -8.65
N PRO A 111 0.21 -7.20 -9.00
CA PRO A 111 1.47 -7.06 -8.28
C PRO A 111 2.05 -5.64 -8.31
N PHE A 112 2.91 -5.32 -7.34
CA PHE A 112 3.74 -4.12 -7.35
C PHE A 112 5.21 -4.48 -7.48
N ARG A 113 5.96 -3.75 -8.30
CA ARG A 113 7.41 -3.92 -8.43
C ARG A 113 8.15 -3.07 -7.42
N VAL A 114 9.05 -3.67 -6.66
CA VAL A 114 9.96 -2.94 -5.77
C VAL A 114 11.02 -2.23 -6.62
N VAL A 115 11.13 -0.92 -6.47
CA VAL A 115 12.11 -0.07 -7.17
C VAL A 115 13.10 0.60 -6.23
N GLY A 116 12.88 0.50 -4.91
CA GLY A 116 13.79 1.00 -3.89
C GLY A 116 13.30 0.72 -2.47
N GLU A 117 14.10 1.11 -1.48
CA GLU A 117 13.77 1.04 -0.05
C GLU A 117 14.04 2.40 0.59
N VAL A 118 13.10 2.87 1.42
CA VAL A 118 13.29 4.04 2.27
C VAL A 118 13.98 3.57 3.55
N THR A 119 15.25 3.92 3.70
CA THR A 119 16.07 3.44 4.83
C THR A 119 16.11 4.40 6.01
N VAL A 120 15.70 5.66 5.82
CA VAL A 120 15.70 6.69 6.85
C VAL A 120 14.27 7.22 7.00
N TRP A 121 13.61 6.79 8.06
CA TRP A 121 12.28 7.23 8.45
C TRP A 121 12.14 7.12 9.96
N GLN A 122 11.22 7.90 10.52
CA GLN A 122 10.93 7.90 11.94
C GLN A 122 9.59 7.22 12.16
N GLY A 123 9.59 6.12 12.90
CA GLY A 123 8.36 5.44 13.32
C GLY A 123 7.55 6.29 14.29
N HIS A 124 6.29 5.92 14.46
CA HIS A 124 5.40 6.53 15.43
C HIS A 124 5.86 6.24 16.87
N PRO A 125 5.51 7.10 17.84
CA PRO A 125 5.70 6.80 19.25
C PRO A 125 5.07 5.46 19.64
N ALA A 126 5.78 4.67 20.45
CA ALA A 126 5.33 3.32 20.85
C ALA A 126 3.94 3.31 21.49
N GLU A 127 3.62 4.32 22.31
CA GLU A 127 2.28 4.47 22.91
C GLU A 127 1.19 4.73 21.86
N GLN A 128 1.51 5.44 20.77
CA GLN A 128 0.58 5.67 19.66
C GLN A 128 0.30 4.36 18.90
N VAL A 129 1.36 3.58 18.59
CA VAL A 129 1.23 2.26 17.96
C VAL A 129 0.42 1.31 18.82
N LYS A 130 0.71 1.27 20.12
CA LYS A 130 -0.03 0.45 21.09
C LYS A 130 -1.52 0.83 21.14
N THR A 131 -1.81 2.12 21.24
CA THR A 131 -3.20 2.64 21.25
C THR A 131 -3.94 2.23 19.98
N MET A 132 -3.28 2.31 18.82
CA MET A 132 -3.88 1.91 17.54
C MET A 132 -4.15 0.40 17.49
N LYS A 133 -3.20 -0.44 17.90
CA LYS A 133 -3.38 -1.90 17.98
C LYS A 133 -4.54 -2.29 18.89
N GLU A 134 -4.64 -1.65 20.06
CA GLU A 134 -5.76 -1.86 21.00
C GLU A 134 -7.10 -1.41 20.40
N HIS A 135 -7.12 -0.31 19.63
CA HIS A 135 -8.32 0.15 18.95
C HIS A 135 -8.79 -0.83 17.88
N LEU A 136 -7.89 -1.31 17.03
CA LEU A 136 -8.19 -2.31 16.01
C LEU A 136 -8.74 -3.61 16.62
N LYS A 137 -8.13 -4.07 17.73
CA LYS A 137 -8.62 -5.24 18.47
C LYS A 137 -10.06 -5.04 18.97
N LYS A 138 -10.38 -3.87 19.52
CA LYS A 138 -11.75 -3.55 19.98
C LYS A 138 -12.76 -3.53 18.85
N LEU A 139 -12.39 -3.00 17.66
CA LEU A 139 -13.27 -3.03 16.49
C LEU A 139 -13.58 -4.47 16.06
N GLN A 140 -12.57 -5.33 16.04
CA GLN A 140 -12.74 -6.76 15.75
C GLN A 140 -13.65 -7.46 16.77
N GLU A 141 -13.48 -7.19 18.07
CA GLU A 141 -14.34 -7.72 19.13
C GLU A 141 -15.80 -7.24 19.00
N GLN A 142 -16.03 -6.08 18.37
CA GLN A 142 -17.36 -5.53 18.07
C GLN A 142 -17.95 -6.05 16.75
N GLY A 143 -17.23 -6.91 16.02
CA GLY A 143 -17.66 -7.43 14.71
C GLY A 143 -17.54 -6.41 13.58
N ILE A 144 -16.79 -5.32 13.77
CA ILE A 144 -16.46 -4.35 12.73
C ILE A 144 -15.20 -4.84 12.02
N ASN A 145 -15.38 -5.43 10.84
CA ASN A 145 -14.29 -5.99 10.03
C ASN A 145 -13.88 -5.02 8.92
N SER A 146 -12.71 -5.31 8.33
CA SER A 146 -12.19 -4.57 7.17
C SER A 146 -13.07 -4.78 5.94
N LEU A 147 -13.20 -3.75 5.10
CA LEU A 147 -13.83 -3.87 3.78
C LEU A 147 -12.90 -4.50 2.73
N ASN A 148 -11.70 -4.90 3.15
CA ASN A 148 -10.68 -5.52 2.32
C ASN A 148 -10.61 -7.05 2.48
N ASP A 149 -11.37 -7.63 3.42
CA ASP A 149 -11.43 -9.08 3.68
C ASP A 149 -12.15 -9.89 2.58
#